data_AF-A0A3S0A5X2-F1
#
_entry.id   AF-A0A3S0A5X2-F1
#
_cell.length_a   1.000
_cell.length_b   1.000
_cell.length_c   1.000
_cell.angle_alpha   90.00
_cell.angle_beta   90.00
_cell.angle_gamma   90.00
#
_symmetry.space_group_name_H-M   'P 1'
#
loop_
_entity.id
_entity.type
_entity.pdbx_description
1 polymer ?
#
loop_
_entity_poly.entity_id
_entity_poly.type
_entity_poly.pdbx_seq_one_letter_code
_entity_poly.pdbx_strand_id
1 'polypeptide(L)' 'MSTEPVAKVWSKEEARTRFDELLAAAEKHPQHIEAQGRRFVLSELTAQRQNAKELLRRGGPLEEGDSLG' A
#
# COMPACT_ATOMS: atom_id res chain seq x y z
N MET A 1 -10.85 21.36 -9.96
CA MET A 1 -10.52 19.98 -10.35
C MET A 1 -9.21 19.64 -9.70
N SER A 2 -9.22 18.94 -8.57
CA SER A 2 -7.99 18.53 -7.89
C SER A 2 -7.47 17.30 -8.60
N THR A 3 -6.50 17.47 -9.49
CA THR A 3 -5.70 16.34 -9.99
C THR A 3 -4.85 15.87 -8.82
N GLU A 4 -5.34 14.86 -8.10
CA GLU A 4 -4.52 14.15 -7.12
C GLU A 4 -3.24 13.67 -7.84
N PRO A 5 -2.05 13.91 -7.27
CA PRO A 5 -0.82 13.48 -7.91
C PRO A 5 -0.86 11.97 -8.07
N VAL A 6 -0.76 11.50 -9.32
CA VAL A 6 -0.75 10.08 -9.64
C VAL A 6 0.43 9.45 -8.90
N ALA A 7 0.15 8.68 -7.86
CA ALA A 7 1.16 8.00 -7.08
C ALA A 7 2.03 7.14 -8.00
N LYS A 8 3.35 7.38 -7.98
CA LYS A 8 4.33 6.66 -8.81
C LYS A 8 4.12 5.15 -8.65
N VAL A 9 4.11 4.43 -9.77
CA VAL A 9 4.07 2.97 -9.81
C VAL A 9 5.49 2.45 -10.03
N TRP A 10 5.98 1.65 -9.09
CA TRP A 10 7.30 1.07 -9.08
C TRP A 10 7.22 -0.37 -9.59
N SER A 11 8.18 -0.81 -10.40
CA SER A 11 8.34 -2.26 -10.64
C SER A 11 8.96 -2.92 -9.41
N LYS A 12 8.82 -4.24 -9.26
CA LYS A 12 9.52 -5.02 -8.21
C LYS A 12 11.03 -4.75 -8.18
N GLU A 13 11.66 -4.68 -9.35
CA GLU A 13 13.11 -4.51 -9.48
C GLU A 13 13.54 -3.08 -9.12
N GLU A 14 12.75 -2.08 -9.53
CA GLU A 14 13.02 -0.68 -9.19
C GLU A 14 12.81 -0.43 -7.68
N ALA A 15 11.71 -0.94 -7.13
CA ALA A 15 11.41 -0.89 -5.70
C ALA A 15 12.53 -1.51 -4.85
N ARG A 16 13.14 -2.60 -5.34
CA ARG A 16 14.26 -3.27 -4.67
C ARG A 16 15.56 -2.47 -4.78
N THR A 17 15.86 -1.94 -5.96
CA THR A 17 17.11 -1.20 -6.22
C THR A 17 17.13 0.15 -5.50
N ARG A 18 15.97 0.80 -5.41
CA ARG A 18 15.80 2.15 -4.85
C ARG A 18 14.93 2.12 -3.59
N PHE A 19 15.19 1.13 -2.73
CA PHE A 19 14.34 0.85 -1.59
C PHE A 19 14.22 2.02 -0.60
N ASP A 20 15.32 2.73 -0.33
CA ASP A 20 15.30 3.88 0.58
C ASP A 20 14.48 5.05 0.03
N GLU A 21 14.52 5.26 -1.28
CA GLU A 21 13.72 6.29 -1.94
C GLU A 21 12.23 5.94 -1.95
N LEU A 22 11.90 4.66 -2.16
CA LEU A 22 10.54 4.15 -2.04
C LEU A 22 10.00 4.36 -0.62
N LEU A 23 10.79 4.08 0.42
CA LEU A 23 10.40 4.31 1.82
C LEU A 23 10.16 5.81 2.10
N ALA A 24 11.11 6.68 1.73
CA ALA A 24 10.97 8.12 1.92
C ALA A 24 9.77 8.71 1.16
N ALA A 25 9.40 8.13 0.02
CA ALA A 25 8.19 8.49 -0.70
C ALA A 25 6.91 8.01 0.02
N ALA A 26 6.96 6.82 0.63
CA ALA A 26 5.85 6.20 1.36
C ALA A 26 5.49 6.91 2.68
N GLU A 27 6.44 7.62 3.30
CA GLU A 27 6.20 8.52 4.45
C GLU A 27 5.33 9.72 4.08
N LYS A 28 5.36 10.16 2.82
CA LYS A 28 4.57 11.32 2.37
C LYS A 28 3.20 10.89 1.85
N HIS A 29 3.19 9.88 0.98
CA HIS A 29 1.98 9.37 0.32
C HIS A 29 2.11 7.88 0.03
N PRO A 30 0.99 7.12 -0.03
CA PRO A 30 1.00 5.73 -0.46
C PRO A 30 1.69 5.54 -1.82
N GLN A 31 2.58 4.55 -1.91
CA GLN A 31 3.32 4.18 -3.11
C GLN A 31 2.78 2.87 -3.68
N HIS A 32 2.78 2.75 -5.01
CA HIS A 32 2.31 1.54 -5.68
C HIS A 32 3.46 0.71 -6.21
N ILE A 33 3.41 -0.60 -6.02
CA ILE A 33 4.41 -1.53 -6.56
C ILE A 33 3.69 -2.55 -7.43
N GLU A 34 4.13 -2.72 -8.67
CA GLU A 34 3.62 -3.74 -9.58
C GLU A 34 4.63 -4.90 -9.69
N ALA A 35 4.15 -6.11 -9.45
CA ALA A 35 4.95 -7.32 -9.53
C ALA A 35 4.07 -8.49 -9.96
N GLN A 36 4.51 -9.25 -10.98
CA GLN A 36 3.82 -10.47 -11.43
C GLN A 36 2.33 -10.24 -11.78
N GLY A 37 2.02 -9.10 -12.41
CA GLY A 37 0.64 -8.72 -12.76
C GLY A 37 -0.25 -8.36 -11.56
N ARG A 38 0.33 -8.21 -10.37
CA ARG A 38 -0.36 -7.77 -9.15
C ARG A 38 0.15 -6.42 -8.71
N ARG A 39 -0.73 -5.62 -8.10
CA ARG A 39 -0.43 -4.30 -7.55
C ARG A 39 -0.48 -4.34 -6.03
N PHE A 40 0.56 -3.82 -5.40
CA PHE A 40 0.73 -3.70 -3.97
C PHE A 40 0.78 -2.21 -3.60
N VAL A 41 0.33 -1.87 -2.39
CA VAL A 41 0.39 -0.52 -1.84
C VAL A 41 1.30 -0.53 -0.63
N LEU A 42 2.28 0.37 -0.61
CA LEU A 42 3.11 0.65 0.55
C LEU A 42 2.72 2.02 1.11
N SER A 43 2.34 2.09 2.37
CA SER A 43 1.96 3.33 3.04
C SER A 43 2.46 3.33 4.47
N GLU A 44 2.84 4.50 4.98
CA GLU A 44 3.06 4.66 6.41
C GLU A 44 1.76 4.39 7.18
N LEU A 45 1.83 3.48 8.15
CA LEU A 45 0.76 3.28 9.13
C LEU A 45 0.83 4.42 10.13
N THR A 46 0.21 5.55 9.79
CA THR A 46 0.01 6.64 10.74
C THR A 46 -0.93 6.15 11.84
N ALA A 47 -0.35 5.81 12.99
CA ALA A 47 -1.06 5.33 14.16
C ALA A 47 -1.92 6.44 14.78
N GLN A 48 -3.05 6.75 14.14
CA GLN A 48 -4.21 7.34 14.80
C GLN A 48 -5.43 6.45 14.52
N ARG A 49 -5.64 5.48 15.43
CA ARG A 49 -6.90 4.75 15.62
C ARG A 49 -7.51 4.05 14.40
N GLN A 50 -6.76 3.31 13.61
CA GLN A 50 -7.38 2.28 12.77
C GLN A 50 -6.76 0.93 13.05
N ASN A 51 -7.61 0.03 13.54
CA ASN A 51 -7.27 -1.35 13.86
C ASN A 51 -6.75 -2.00 12.58
N ALA A 52 -5.51 -2.51 12.59
CA ALA A 52 -4.90 -3.15 11.42
C ALA A 52 -5.81 -4.22 10.77
N LYS A 53 -6.70 -4.83 11.57
CA LYS A 53 -7.72 -5.78 11.13
C LYS A 53 -8.76 -5.17 10.17
N GLU A 54 -9.18 -3.92 10.38
CA GLU A 54 -10.13 -3.23 9.48
C GLU A 54 -9.47 -2.81 8.16
N LEU A 55 -8.19 -2.44 8.21
CA LEU A 55 -7.42 -2.03 7.03
C LEU A 55 -7.14 -3.21 6.10
N LEU A 56 -6.84 -4.38 6.66
CA LEU A 56 -6.67 -5.64 5.91
C LEU A 56 -7.99 -6.17 5.33
N ARG A 57 -9.13 -5.94 6.00
CA ARG A 57 -10.46 -6.25 5.45
C ARG A 57 -10.81 -5.40 4.23
N ARG A 58 -10.36 -4.15 4.17
CA ARG A 58 -10.66 -3.24 3.05
C ARG A 58 -9.71 -3.41 1.85
N GLY A 59 -8.47 -3.86 2.07
CA GLY A 59 -7.44 -3.94 1.03
C GLY A 59 -7.00 -5.34 0.59
N GLY A 60 -7.49 -6.41 1.23
CA GLY A 60 -7.13 -7.81 0.95
C GLY A 60 -8.34 -8.72 0.72
N PRO A 61 -8.15 -9.94 0.17
CA PRO A 61 -9.21 -10.84 -0.31
C PRO A 61 -9.95 -11.57 0.82
N LEU A 62 -10.10 -10.94 1.98
CA LEU A 62 -10.88 -11.51 3.08
C LEU A 62 -12.30 -11.01 2.93
N GLU A 63 -13.12 -11.81 2.26
CA GLU A 63 -14.56 -11.60 2.19
C GLU A 63 -15.14 -11.49 3.62
N GLU A 64 -16.14 -10.64 3.78
CA GLU A 64 -16.88 -10.45 5.03
C GLU A 64 -17.61 -11.75 5.39
N GLY A 65 -16.90 -12.71 5.98
CA GLY A 65 -17.45 -14.03 6.27
C GLY A 65 -16.57 -14.95 7.11
N ASP A 66 -15.24 -14.78 7.09
CA ASP A 66 -14.36 -15.63 7.89
C ASP A 66 -14.34 -15.18 9.36
N SER A 67 -15.33 -15.68 10.10
CA SER A 67 -15.34 -15.72 11.56
C SER A 67 -14.48 -16.91 11.99
N LEU A 68 -13.21 -16.66 12.32
CA LEU A 68 -12.44 -17.62 13.10
C LEU A 68 -12.98 -17.56 14.53
N GLY A 69 -13.60 -18.67 14.95
CA GLY A 69 -14.05 -18.90 16.32
C GLY A 69 -12.91 -18.99 17.33
#